data_AF-A0A8S3CWZ3-F1
#
_entry.id   AF-A0A8S3CWZ3-F1
#
_cell.length_a   1.000
_cell.length_b   1.000
_cell.length_c   1.000
_cell.angle_alpha   90.00
_cell.angle_beta   90.00
_cell.angle_gamma   90.00
#
_symmetry.space_group_name_H-M   'P 1'
#
loop_
_entity.id
_entity.type
_entity.pdbx_description
1 polymer ?
#
loop_
_entity_poly.entity_id
_entity_poly.type
_entity_poly.pdbx_seq_one_letter_code
_entity_poly.pdbx_strand_id
1 'polypeptide(L)'
;KSLQNNVKITEESLEYLAKALNSNDKQTRILSAKSLYLTLRTHRIKNNVLLELREHVEDRIPDVSVYSIVVYADGLAKLSKLQQPIIRSHIEFLPTIYVFEDLRLGEESFADKVNQNILYVLMNDDKIEKFEDNVFQIFDHILLFENHQQADVIDILRRYSAARHPIPESTIFALEHVVDIPEFSNKVLEVFGNMIKNKQIVSDKILYIFVDTLYLSDNEQLREKSFQLLDTANDNQDISDEIFDILELERAALNINSRSVDSDYAIAYLQTKTKEGKKLTINGFIEITKQIDKLFLLAEKILKVLHNVSINGQIIPNELVDKLVKKFDPVQKQYYLIKIFKSLVKNNQNIPSELSLKLEKALEYKNMCDQVLVIFVLQGQKGEKLSPMIISKILDKFSSLDNSLIMEQYLSVICSVIKKVECFEYDSKNSSSSKTHSQVFDISFIDRVQSALIHALEKGNRDVICKSISGFSELASLGTVKLQIKSIEVLLSLVTKAICDKSMKEEINKILDSSKLEQNQKCILELCNLKYDSNDQLLDILATFDKPKLLEQNFDQINSTIENCPKLNSKALNILIECSNKKDIPDKLLNSIGVLLASTNSKTINSLCCRLIHEMTEAGRKLTDDIISLIFVQD
;
A
#
# COMPACT_ATOMS: atom_id res chain seq x y z
N LYS A 1 -54.34 -49.69 7.46
CA LYS A 1 -54.14 -50.93 6.65
C LYS A 1 -54.65 -50.80 5.22
N SER A 2 -55.89 -50.36 4.95
CA SER A 2 -56.35 -50.08 3.57
C SER A 2 -55.68 -48.86 2.92
N LEU A 3 -55.43 -47.79 3.69
CA LEU A 3 -54.78 -46.54 3.23
C LEU A 3 -53.30 -46.69 2.80
N GLN A 4 -52.65 -47.79 3.16
CA GLN A 4 -51.27 -48.09 2.77
C GLN A 4 -51.18 -48.80 1.39
N ASN A 5 -52.31 -49.22 0.81
CA ASN A 5 -52.36 -50.11 -0.36
C ASN A 5 -52.91 -49.44 -1.65
N ASN A 6 -52.69 -48.12 -1.86
CA ASN A 6 -53.09 -47.40 -3.09
C ASN A 6 -54.57 -47.56 -3.49
N VAL A 7 -55.48 -47.69 -2.51
CA VAL A 7 -56.93 -47.69 -2.77
C VAL A 7 -57.36 -46.28 -3.22
N LYS A 8 -58.20 -46.17 -4.26
CA LYS A 8 -58.79 -44.89 -4.70
C LYS A 8 -59.62 -44.30 -3.57
N ILE A 9 -59.12 -43.24 -2.94
CA ILE A 9 -59.86 -42.49 -1.91
C ILE A 9 -60.61 -41.36 -2.62
N THR A 10 -61.92 -41.28 -2.39
CA THR A 10 -62.76 -40.24 -2.98
C THR A 10 -62.57 -38.90 -2.28
N GLU A 11 -62.94 -37.82 -2.95
CA GLU A 11 -62.91 -36.48 -2.39
C GLU A 11 -63.80 -36.34 -1.15
N GLU A 12 -65.00 -36.93 -1.18
CA GLU A 12 -65.92 -36.99 -0.04
C GLU A 12 -65.30 -37.69 1.18
N SER A 13 -64.39 -38.65 0.95
CA SER A 13 -63.67 -39.33 2.04
C SER A 13 -62.67 -38.39 2.72
N LEU A 14 -62.04 -37.48 1.98
CA LEU A 14 -61.13 -36.48 2.54
C LEU A 14 -61.89 -35.41 3.33
N GLU A 15 -63.01 -34.93 2.82
CA GLU A 15 -63.91 -34.02 3.53
C GLU A 15 -64.46 -34.66 4.81
N TYR A 16 -64.84 -35.93 4.77
CA TYR A 16 -65.31 -36.65 5.95
C TYR A 16 -64.22 -36.77 7.02
N LEU A 17 -62.98 -37.04 6.62
CA LEU A 17 -61.85 -37.09 7.54
C LEU A 17 -61.55 -35.71 8.14
N ALA A 18 -61.57 -34.64 7.33
CA ALA A 18 -61.40 -33.28 7.83
C ALA A 18 -62.50 -32.91 8.84
N LYS A 19 -63.78 -33.19 8.52
CA LYS A 19 -64.90 -32.98 9.45
C LYS A 19 -64.80 -33.80 10.73
N ALA A 20 -64.25 -35.02 10.68
CA ALA A 20 -64.07 -35.87 11.86
C ALA A 20 -63.06 -35.30 12.89
N LEU A 21 -62.26 -34.28 12.52
CA LEU A 21 -61.41 -33.54 13.46
C LEU A 21 -62.22 -32.70 14.47
N ASN A 22 -63.48 -32.38 14.15
CA ASN A 22 -64.43 -31.72 15.04
C ASN A 22 -65.16 -32.68 16.00
N SER A 23 -64.83 -33.98 16.00
CA SER A 23 -65.43 -34.95 16.92
C SER A 23 -65.14 -34.61 18.39
N ASN A 24 -66.07 -34.89 19.29
CA ASN A 24 -65.82 -34.77 20.74
C ASN A 24 -64.87 -35.87 21.26
N ASP A 25 -64.65 -36.94 20.50
CA ASP A 25 -63.78 -38.04 20.91
C ASP A 25 -62.31 -37.82 20.49
N LYS A 26 -61.41 -37.81 21.49
CA LYS A 26 -59.96 -37.62 21.31
C LYS A 26 -59.35 -38.63 20.34
N GLN A 27 -59.70 -39.91 20.44
CA GLN A 27 -59.09 -40.96 19.62
C GLN A 27 -59.53 -40.86 18.16
N THR A 28 -60.80 -40.53 17.93
CA THR A 28 -61.36 -40.27 16.59
C THR A 28 -60.60 -39.15 15.89
N ARG A 29 -60.33 -38.04 16.58
CA ARG A 29 -59.58 -36.91 16.02
C ARG A 29 -58.14 -37.29 15.67
N ILE A 30 -57.43 -38.00 16.57
CA ILE A 30 -56.06 -38.47 16.33
C ILE A 30 -56.01 -39.42 15.13
N LEU A 31 -56.92 -40.40 15.07
CA LEU A 31 -57.00 -41.35 13.96
C LEU A 31 -57.33 -40.64 12.65
N SER A 32 -58.19 -39.61 12.68
CA SER A 32 -58.52 -38.84 11.48
C SER A 32 -57.32 -38.06 10.96
N ALA A 33 -56.60 -37.33 11.83
CA ALA A 33 -55.40 -36.58 11.46
C ALA A 33 -54.30 -37.50 10.89
N LYS A 34 -54.07 -38.66 11.53
CA LYS A 34 -53.15 -39.70 11.04
C LYS A 34 -53.59 -40.27 9.68
N SER A 35 -54.88 -40.52 9.50
CA SER A 35 -55.43 -41.01 8.22
C SER A 35 -55.29 -39.98 7.10
N LEU A 36 -55.50 -38.69 7.38
CA LEU A 36 -55.27 -37.60 6.43
C LEU A 36 -53.79 -37.54 6.02
N TYR A 37 -52.88 -37.60 6.97
CA TYR A 37 -51.44 -37.66 6.71
C TYR A 37 -51.02 -38.83 5.83
N LEU A 38 -51.55 -40.03 6.08
CA LEU A 38 -51.27 -41.21 5.25
C LEU A 38 -51.88 -41.09 3.85
N THR A 39 -53.09 -40.52 3.75
CA THR A 39 -53.82 -40.37 2.49
C THR A 39 -53.17 -39.33 1.59
N LEU A 40 -52.70 -38.22 2.18
CA LEU A 40 -52.10 -37.14 1.44
C LEU A 40 -50.85 -37.59 0.67
N ARG A 41 -50.12 -38.61 1.13
CA ARG A 41 -48.98 -39.18 0.39
C ARG A 41 -49.32 -39.54 -1.06
N THR A 42 -50.55 -39.99 -1.31
CA THR A 42 -50.98 -40.53 -2.61
C THR A 42 -52.09 -39.72 -3.29
N HIS A 43 -52.76 -38.80 -2.58
CA HIS A 43 -53.92 -38.05 -3.08
C HIS A 43 -53.76 -36.54 -2.90
N ARG A 44 -54.48 -35.75 -3.71
CA ARG A 44 -54.52 -34.28 -3.61
C ARG A 44 -55.66 -33.82 -2.70
N ILE A 45 -55.48 -32.67 -2.05
CA ILE A 45 -56.52 -31.99 -1.25
C ILE A 45 -56.90 -30.67 -1.95
N LYS A 46 -58.18 -30.29 -1.92
CA LYS A 46 -58.67 -28.99 -2.44
C LYS A 46 -58.60 -27.89 -1.36
N ASN A 47 -58.59 -26.63 -1.80
CA ASN A 47 -58.57 -25.45 -0.91
C ASN A 47 -59.63 -25.50 0.21
N ASN A 48 -60.87 -25.92 -0.05
CA ASN A 48 -61.93 -25.99 0.97
C ASN A 48 -61.57 -26.92 2.15
N VAL A 49 -60.96 -28.06 1.85
CA VAL A 49 -60.54 -29.02 2.88
C VAL A 49 -59.31 -28.50 3.65
N LEU A 50 -58.42 -27.75 2.99
CA LEU A 50 -57.33 -27.07 3.69
C LEU A 50 -57.87 -25.99 4.65
N LEU A 51 -58.91 -25.24 4.25
CA LEU A 51 -59.55 -24.28 5.14
C LEU A 51 -60.11 -24.94 6.41
N GLU A 52 -60.75 -26.10 6.28
CA GLU A 52 -61.22 -26.88 7.45
C GLU A 52 -60.03 -27.36 8.31
N LEU A 53 -58.92 -27.79 7.70
CA LEU A 53 -57.73 -28.23 8.42
C LEU A 53 -57.04 -27.12 9.20
N ARG A 54 -57.17 -25.87 8.75
CA ARG A 54 -56.57 -24.68 9.37
C ARG A 54 -56.97 -24.54 10.84
N GLU A 55 -58.22 -24.86 11.20
CA GLU A 55 -58.75 -24.75 12.56
C GLU A 55 -58.10 -25.74 13.55
N HIS A 56 -57.43 -26.77 13.03
CA HIS A 56 -56.85 -27.88 13.81
C HIS A 56 -55.32 -27.85 13.85
N VAL A 57 -54.70 -26.79 13.32
CA VAL A 57 -53.24 -26.63 13.34
C VAL A 57 -52.73 -26.34 14.75
N GLU A 58 -53.47 -25.57 15.55
CA GLU A 58 -53.15 -25.27 16.96
C GLU A 58 -53.99 -26.12 17.93
N ASP A 59 -54.31 -27.35 17.54
CA ASP A 59 -55.14 -28.24 18.37
C ASP A 59 -54.52 -28.50 19.75
N ARG A 60 -55.36 -28.48 20.80
CA ARG A 60 -54.94 -28.84 22.17
C ARG A 60 -54.39 -30.26 22.28
N ILE A 61 -54.71 -31.13 21.32
CA ILE A 61 -54.13 -32.48 21.22
C ILE A 61 -52.88 -32.40 20.33
N PRO A 62 -51.66 -32.62 20.86
CA PRO A 62 -50.41 -32.47 20.10
C PRO A 62 -50.34 -33.33 18.84
N ASP A 63 -50.77 -34.60 18.92
CA ASP A 63 -50.84 -35.49 17.76
C ASP A 63 -51.69 -34.87 16.62
N VAL A 64 -52.85 -34.30 16.96
CA VAL A 64 -53.75 -33.71 15.96
C VAL A 64 -53.11 -32.48 15.33
N SER A 65 -52.54 -31.59 16.14
CA SER A 65 -51.83 -30.39 15.69
C SER A 65 -50.69 -30.74 14.74
N VAL A 66 -49.78 -31.62 15.16
CA VAL A 66 -48.59 -32.03 14.38
C VAL A 66 -48.99 -32.65 13.04
N TYR A 67 -49.92 -33.60 13.01
CA TYR A 67 -50.34 -34.19 11.74
C TYR A 67 -51.08 -33.17 10.85
N SER A 68 -51.88 -32.29 11.43
CA SER A 68 -52.61 -31.26 10.67
C SER A 68 -51.65 -30.25 10.04
N ILE A 69 -50.60 -29.82 10.76
CA ILE A 69 -49.54 -28.95 10.22
C ILE A 69 -48.88 -29.59 9.00
N VAL A 70 -48.42 -30.85 9.12
CA VAL A 70 -47.74 -31.54 8.00
C VAL A 70 -48.68 -31.73 6.81
N VAL A 71 -49.92 -32.16 7.07
CA VAL A 71 -50.93 -32.34 6.01
C VAL A 71 -51.24 -31.03 5.31
N TYR A 72 -51.37 -29.95 6.06
CA TYR A 72 -51.70 -28.65 5.52
C TYR A 72 -50.56 -28.12 4.63
N ALA A 73 -49.31 -28.19 5.11
CA ALA A 73 -48.14 -27.76 4.34
C ALA A 73 -47.92 -28.59 3.05
N ASP A 74 -47.91 -29.93 3.14
CA ASP A 74 -47.78 -30.81 1.96
C ASP A 74 -48.98 -30.66 1.00
N GLY A 75 -50.18 -30.41 1.55
CA GLY A 75 -51.39 -30.18 0.77
C GLY A 75 -51.28 -28.91 -0.09
N LEU A 76 -50.81 -27.81 0.50
CA LEU A 76 -50.54 -26.57 -0.23
C LEU A 76 -49.44 -26.74 -1.28
N ALA A 77 -48.34 -27.41 -0.92
CA ALA A 77 -47.26 -27.68 -1.87
C ALA A 77 -47.74 -28.50 -3.07
N LYS A 78 -48.65 -29.46 -2.87
CA LYS A 78 -49.26 -30.24 -3.97
C LYS A 78 -50.19 -29.41 -4.84
N LEU A 79 -50.94 -28.48 -4.27
CA LEU A 79 -51.74 -27.54 -5.06
C LEU A 79 -50.85 -26.66 -5.94
N SER A 80 -49.77 -26.13 -5.37
CA SER A 80 -48.77 -25.34 -6.10
C SER A 80 -48.09 -26.14 -7.22
N LYS A 81 -47.66 -27.39 -6.96
CA LYS A 81 -47.09 -28.31 -7.97
C LYS A 81 -48.01 -28.53 -9.17
N LEU A 82 -49.32 -28.49 -8.93
CA LEU A 82 -50.35 -28.68 -9.96
C LEU A 82 -50.80 -27.37 -10.61
N GLN A 83 -50.10 -26.25 -10.32
CA GLN A 83 -50.43 -24.90 -10.82
C GLN A 83 -51.88 -24.50 -10.52
N GLN A 84 -52.41 -24.97 -9.38
CA GLN A 84 -53.72 -24.56 -8.93
C GLN A 84 -53.62 -23.27 -8.12
N PRO A 85 -54.56 -22.32 -8.28
CA PRO A 85 -54.53 -21.08 -7.54
C PRO A 85 -54.68 -21.36 -6.04
N ILE A 86 -53.69 -20.92 -5.27
CA ILE A 86 -53.73 -20.90 -3.81
C ILE A 86 -54.46 -19.63 -3.40
N ILE A 87 -55.48 -19.78 -2.56
CA ILE A 87 -56.21 -18.60 -2.05
C ILE A 87 -55.31 -17.83 -1.08
N ARG A 88 -55.40 -16.49 -1.13
CA ARG A 88 -54.55 -15.57 -0.36
C ARG A 88 -54.51 -15.88 1.14
N SER A 89 -55.65 -16.25 1.73
CA SER A 89 -55.74 -16.60 3.16
C SER A 89 -54.87 -17.79 3.58
N HIS A 90 -54.46 -18.65 2.65
CA HIS A 90 -53.51 -19.72 2.94
C HIS A 90 -52.07 -19.22 3.01
N ILE A 91 -51.69 -18.28 2.13
CA ILE A 91 -50.36 -17.64 2.13
C ILE A 91 -50.15 -16.84 3.41
N GLU A 92 -51.16 -16.05 3.81
CA GLU A 92 -51.15 -15.25 5.05
C GLU A 92 -51.03 -16.12 6.33
N PHE A 93 -51.40 -17.41 6.24
CA PHE A 93 -51.34 -18.34 7.36
C PHE A 93 -50.03 -19.16 7.43
N LEU A 94 -49.19 -19.12 6.39
CA LEU A 94 -47.92 -19.84 6.38
C LEU A 94 -47.01 -19.49 7.57
N PRO A 95 -46.91 -18.23 8.04
CA PRO A 95 -46.09 -17.90 9.20
C PRO A 95 -46.52 -18.57 10.50
N THR A 96 -47.82 -18.85 10.66
CA THR A 96 -48.36 -19.53 11.86
C THR A 96 -47.92 -20.99 11.94
N ILE A 97 -47.61 -21.61 10.80
CA ILE A 97 -47.24 -23.03 10.71
C ILE A 97 -45.76 -23.26 10.44
N TYR A 98 -45.00 -22.20 10.18
CA TYR A 98 -43.56 -22.29 9.99
C TYR A 98 -42.89 -22.66 11.32
N VAL A 99 -41.94 -23.59 11.25
CA VAL A 99 -41.29 -24.15 12.43
C VAL A 99 -39.93 -23.50 12.60
N PHE A 100 -39.81 -22.56 13.54
CA PHE A 100 -38.56 -21.83 13.83
C PHE A 100 -37.55 -22.60 14.69
N GLU A 101 -37.97 -23.70 15.32
CA GLU A 101 -37.11 -24.53 16.17
C GLU A 101 -36.74 -25.83 15.44
N ASP A 102 -35.53 -26.36 15.67
CA ASP A 102 -35.11 -27.68 15.15
C ASP A 102 -35.84 -28.81 15.88
N LEU A 103 -37.10 -29.03 15.51
CA LEU A 103 -37.97 -30.06 16.05
C LEU A 103 -37.87 -31.34 15.22
N ARG A 104 -37.87 -32.49 15.91
CA ARG A 104 -37.81 -33.82 15.29
C ARG A 104 -39.06 -34.64 15.61
N LEU A 105 -39.54 -35.39 14.63
CA LEU A 105 -40.60 -36.38 14.78
C LEU A 105 -40.02 -37.79 14.58
N GLY A 106 -39.43 -38.34 15.64
CA GLY A 106 -38.66 -39.59 15.56
C GLY A 106 -37.28 -39.33 14.94
N GLU A 107 -36.95 -40.03 13.85
CA GLU A 107 -35.69 -39.84 13.10
C GLU A 107 -35.79 -38.77 12.01
N GLU A 108 -37.01 -38.33 11.65
CA GLU A 108 -37.26 -37.31 10.63
C GLU A 108 -37.28 -35.90 11.25
N SER A 109 -36.65 -34.93 10.58
CA SER A 109 -36.80 -33.50 10.92
C SER A 109 -38.24 -33.06 10.65
N PHE A 110 -38.95 -32.63 11.69
CA PHE A 110 -40.29 -32.08 11.57
C PHE A 110 -40.23 -30.71 10.89
N ALA A 111 -39.25 -29.89 11.27
CA ALA A 111 -39.00 -28.58 10.67
C ALA A 111 -38.78 -28.70 9.16
N ASP A 112 -37.87 -29.57 8.69
CA ASP A 112 -37.59 -29.71 7.25
C ASP A 112 -38.83 -30.10 6.46
N LYS A 113 -39.62 -31.02 7.02
CA LYS A 113 -40.82 -31.56 6.38
C LYS A 113 -41.91 -30.52 6.19
N VAL A 114 -41.98 -29.54 7.07
CA VAL A 114 -42.96 -28.45 7.03
C VAL A 114 -42.39 -27.28 6.22
N ASN A 115 -41.20 -26.79 6.61
CA ASN A 115 -40.60 -25.57 6.08
C ASN A 115 -40.25 -25.69 4.58
N GLN A 116 -39.77 -26.85 4.09
CA GLN A 116 -39.51 -27.03 2.65
C GLN A 116 -40.78 -26.92 1.81
N ASN A 117 -41.92 -27.43 2.33
CA ASN A 117 -43.20 -27.31 1.63
C ASN A 117 -43.70 -25.85 1.64
N ILE A 118 -43.49 -25.11 2.74
CA ILE A 118 -43.82 -23.69 2.83
C ILE A 118 -43.00 -22.88 1.82
N LEU A 119 -41.68 -23.06 1.78
CA LEU A 119 -40.82 -22.38 0.81
C LEU A 119 -41.18 -22.73 -0.63
N TYR A 120 -41.50 -24.01 -0.90
CA TYR A 120 -41.96 -24.44 -2.22
C TYR A 120 -43.23 -23.69 -2.66
N VAL A 121 -44.18 -23.50 -1.75
CA VAL A 121 -45.41 -22.74 -2.01
C VAL A 121 -45.09 -21.28 -2.31
N LEU A 122 -44.26 -20.63 -1.48
CA LEU A 122 -43.87 -19.22 -1.64
C LEU A 122 -43.08 -18.97 -2.94
N MET A 123 -42.30 -19.95 -3.39
CA MET A 123 -41.52 -19.89 -4.62
C MET A 123 -42.35 -20.04 -5.90
N ASN A 124 -43.43 -20.83 -5.84
CA ASN A 124 -44.23 -21.24 -7.01
C ASN A 124 -45.64 -20.66 -7.02
N ASP A 125 -45.88 -19.55 -6.30
CA ASP A 125 -47.09 -18.76 -6.48
C ASP A 125 -47.00 -17.97 -7.81
N ASP A 126 -47.70 -18.45 -8.83
CA ASP A 126 -47.66 -17.94 -10.21
C ASP A 126 -48.05 -16.46 -10.35
N LYS A 127 -48.68 -15.86 -9.34
CA LYS A 127 -49.09 -14.45 -9.36
C LYS A 127 -48.20 -13.52 -8.55
N ILE A 128 -47.32 -14.06 -7.69
CA ILE A 128 -46.57 -13.34 -6.66
C ILE A 128 -47.33 -12.08 -6.21
N GLU A 129 -48.43 -12.30 -5.51
CA GLU A 129 -49.19 -11.20 -4.91
C GLU A 129 -48.38 -10.59 -3.75
N LYS A 130 -48.74 -9.37 -3.33
CA LYS A 130 -48.05 -8.69 -2.24
C LYS A 130 -48.18 -9.50 -0.94
N PHE A 131 -47.07 -10.04 -0.44
CA PHE A 131 -46.98 -10.70 0.86
C PHE A 131 -47.29 -9.75 2.02
N GLU A 132 -47.84 -10.31 3.10
CA GLU A 132 -47.99 -9.64 4.39
C GLU A 132 -46.68 -9.65 5.18
N ASP A 133 -46.51 -8.67 6.07
CA ASP A 133 -45.27 -8.45 6.84
C ASP A 133 -44.84 -9.68 7.67
N ASN A 134 -45.80 -10.51 8.09
CA ASN A 134 -45.53 -11.75 8.83
C ASN A 134 -44.80 -12.83 8.00
N VAL A 135 -44.98 -12.86 6.68
CA VAL A 135 -44.24 -13.77 5.78
C VAL A 135 -42.77 -13.43 5.77
N PHE A 136 -42.42 -12.14 5.85
CA PHE A 136 -41.04 -11.69 5.88
C PHE A 136 -40.29 -12.11 7.14
N GLN A 137 -40.98 -12.39 8.25
CA GLN A 137 -40.34 -12.95 9.45
C GLN A 137 -39.69 -14.32 9.18
N ILE A 138 -40.28 -15.13 8.27
CA ILE A 138 -39.69 -16.39 7.82
C ILE A 138 -38.39 -16.11 7.05
N PHE A 139 -38.41 -15.15 6.14
CA PHE A 139 -37.25 -14.79 5.34
C PHE A 139 -36.12 -14.23 6.19
N ASP A 140 -36.43 -13.34 7.14
CA ASP A 140 -35.48 -12.75 8.07
C ASP A 140 -34.80 -13.85 8.91
N HIS A 141 -35.59 -14.80 9.43
CA HIS A 141 -35.06 -15.94 10.18
C HIS A 141 -34.09 -16.79 9.35
N ILE A 142 -34.49 -17.16 8.12
CA ILE A 142 -33.66 -17.99 7.25
C ILE A 142 -32.38 -17.27 6.84
N LEU A 143 -32.48 -15.99 6.44
CA LEU A 143 -31.34 -15.19 6.02
C LEU A 143 -30.32 -15.01 7.15
N LEU A 144 -30.77 -14.89 8.41
CA LEU A 144 -29.89 -14.67 9.56
C LEU A 144 -29.38 -15.96 10.22
N PHE A 145 -30.14 -17.06 10.19
CA PHE A 145 -29.86 -18.24 11.02
C PHE A 145 -29.78 -19.57 10.24
N GLU A 146 -30.36 -19.70 9.04
CA GLU A 146 -30.47 -20.99 8.33
C GLU A 146 -29.74 -21.03 6.97
N ASN A 147 -28.42 -21.23 7.01
CA ASN A 147 -27.56 -21.22 5.81
C ASN A 147 -28.01 -22.15 4.65
N HIS A 148 -28.66 -23.27 4.95
CA HIS A 148 -29.03 -24.26 3.95
C HIS A 148 -30.27 -23.89 3.12
N GLN A 149 -31.09 -22.95 3.59
CA GLN A 149 -32.32 -22.48 2.90
C GLN A 149 -32.21 -21.05 2.34
N GLN A 150 -31.10 -20.35 2.60
CA GLN A 150 -30.85 -18.97 2.12
C GLN A 150 -31.05 -18.84 0.60
N ALA A 151 -30.59 -19.82 -0.18
CA ALA A 151 -30.69 -19.80 -1.64
C ALA A 151 -32.14 -19.68 -2.13
N ASP A 152 -33.06 -20.41 -1.49
CA ASP A 152 -34.48 -20.43 -1.86
C ASP A 152 -35.15 -19.08 -1.54
N VAL A 153 -34.87 -18.53 -0.35
CA VAL A 153 -35.39 -17.22 0.07
C VAL A 153 -34.90 -16.10 -0.84
N ILE A 154 -33.61 -16.10 -1.21
CA ILE A 154 -33.07 -15.10 -2.14
C ILE A 154 -33.76 -15.20 -3.51
N ASP A 155 -34.02 -16.41 -4.00
CA ASP A 155 -34.73 -16.56 -5.28
C ASP A 155 -36.19 -16.09 -5.20
N ILE A 156 -36.88 -16.33 -4.08
CA ILE A 156 -38.22 -15.78 -3.81
C ILE A 156 -38.17 -14.24 -3.82
N LEU A 157 -37.29 -13.63 -3.03
CA LEU A 157 -37.15 -12.17 -2.94
C LEU A 157 -36.74 -11.53 -4.26
N ARG A 158 -35.95 -12.23 -5.09
CA ARG A 158 -35.61 -11.79 -6.43
C ARG A 158 -36.82 -11.73 -7.34
N ARG A 159 -37.67 -12.75 -7.35
CA ARG A 159 -38.90 -12.74 -8.14
C ARG A 159 -39.90 -11.71 -7.61
N TYR A 160 -40.00 -11.59 -6.29
CA TYR A 160 -40.87 -10.64 -5.59
C TYR A 160 -40.51 -9.18 -5.90
N SER A 161 -39.24 -8.82 -5.79
CA SER A 161 -38.75 -7.49 -6.15
C SER A 161 -38.87 -7.19 -7.65
N ALA A 162 -38.68 -8.20 -8.53
CA ALA A 162 -38.89 -8.06 -9.96
C ALA A 162 -40.37 -7.78 -10.32
N ALA A 163 -41.31 -8.29 -9.53
CA ALA A 163 -42.74 -7.99 -9.62
C ALA A 163 -43.11 -6.60 -9.07
N ARG A 164 -42.12 -5.78 -8.69
CA ARG A 164 -42.25 -4.40 -8.18
C ARG A 164 -42.90 -4.27 -6.81
N HIS A 165 -42.82 -5.32 -6.00
CA HIS A 165 -43.30 -5.25 -4.63
C HIS A 165 -42.19 -4.76 -3.68
N PRO A 166 -42.55 -3.95 -2.66
CA PRO A 166 -41.58 -3.43 -1.71
C PRO A 166 -41.15 -4.50 -0.70
N ILE A 167 -39.85 -4.56 -0.40
CA ILE A 167 -39.28 -5.39 0.67
C ILE A 167 -39.21 -4.57 1.97
N PRO A 168 -39.63 -5.13 3.14
CA PRO A 168 -39.52 -4.46 4.45
C PRO A 168 -38.09 -4.27 4.93
N GLU A 169 -37.86 -3.22 5.73
CA GLU A 169 -36.53 -2.84 6.25
C GLU A 169 -35.81 -3.96 7.02
N SER A 170 -36.53 -4.78 7.78
CA SER A 170 -35.94 -5.91 8.51
C SER A 170 -35.32 -6.95 7.58
N THR A 171 -35.97 -7.23 6.46
CA THR A 171 -35.47 -8.15 5.42
C THR A 171 -34.34 -7.53 4.61
N ILE A 172 -34.38 -6.22 4.37
CA ILE A 172 -33.26 -5.49 3.75
C ILE A 172 -32.02 -5.66 4.62
N PHE A 173 -32.13 -5.43 5.93
CA PHE A 173 -31.04 -5.63 6.88
C PHE A 173 -30.51 -7.07 6.84
N ALA A 174 -31.39 -8.08 6.79
CA ALA A 174 -30.96 -9.48 6.67
C ALA A 174 -30.24 -9.78 5.35
N LEU A 175 -30.70 -9.24 4.21
CA LEU A 175 -30.04 -9.38 2.91
C LEU A 175 -28.65 -8.75 2.90
N GLU A 176 -28.45 -7.63 3.60
CA GLU A 176 -27.14 -6.97 3.71
C GLU A 176 -26.08 -7.80 4.46
N HIS A 177 -26.50 -8.78 5.26
CA HIS A 177 -25.58 -9.73 5.92
C HIS A 177 -25.17 -10.87 4.99
N VAL A 178 -26.03 -11.19 4.02
CA VAL A 178 -25.85 -12.32 3.10
C VAL A 178 -25.16 -11.89 1.80
N VAL A 179 -25.17 -10.60 1.45
CA VAL A 179 -24.53 -10.08 0.22
C VAL A 179 -23.02 -10.33 0.17
N ASP A 180 -22.38 -10.43 1.35
CA ASP A 180 -20.94 -10.68 1.51
C ASP A 180 -20.58 -12.17 1.28
N ILE A 181 -21.57 -13.05 1.15
CA ILE A 181 -21.39 -14.48 0.86
C ILE A 181 -21.25 -14.66 -0.67
N PRO A 182 -20.08 -15.10 -1.18
CA PRO A 182 -19.79 -15.14 -2.62
C PRO A 182 -20.81 -15.92 -3.45
N GLU A 183 -21.34 -17.02 -2.91
CA GLU A 183 -22.32 -17.88 -3.57
C GLU A 183 -23.65 -17.16 -3.87
N PHE A 184 -24.01 -16.19 -3.03
CA PHE A 184 -25.30 -15.50 -3.07
C PHE A 184 -25.23 -14.07 -3.59
N SER A 185 -24.06 -13.45 -3.51
CA SER A 185 -23.82 -12.04 -3.80
C SER A 185 -24.51 -11.53 -5.08
N ASN A 186 -24.33 -12.23 -6.21
CA ASN A 186 -24.94 -11.81 -7.48
C ASN A 186 -26.47 -11.76 -7.44
N LYS A 187 -27.12 -12.76 -6.85
CA LYS A 187 -28.59 -12.80 -6.76
C LYS A 187 -29.10 -11.76 -5.78
N VAL A 188 -28.40 -11.55 -4.67
CA VAL A 188 -28.75 -10.52 -3.68
C VAL A 188 -28.61 -9.11 -4.28
N LEU A 189 -27.56 -8.85 -5.06
CA LEU A 189 -27.40 -7.59 -5.79
C LEU A 189 -28.48 -7.38 -6.87
N GLU A 190 -29.02 -8.45 -7.47
CA GLU A 190 -30.21 -8.35 -8.33
C GLU A 190 -31.44 -7.91 -7.55
N VAL A 191 -31.65 -8.41 -6.32
CA VAL A 191 -32.73 -7.97 -5.43
C VAL A 191 -32.59 -6.47 -5.14
N PHE A 192 -31.43 -6.03 -4.66
CA PHE A 192 -31.17 -4.61 -4.38
C PHE A 192 -31.31 -3.73 -5.63
N GLY A 193 -30.82 -4.20 -6.79
CA GLY A 193 -31.00 -3.49 -8.05
C GLY A 193 -32.47 -3.32 -8.45
N ASN A 194 -33.31 -4.32 -8.20
CA ASN A 194 -34.76 -4.21 -8.40
C ASN A 194 -35.39 -3.22 -7.41
N MET A 195 -35.00 -3.27 -6.14
CA MET A 195 -35.47 -2.34 -5.10
C MET A 195 -35.20 -0.87 -5.49
N ILE A 196 -33.96 -0.56 -5.89
CA ILE A 196 -33.58 0.79 -6.36
C ILE A 196 -34.48 1.22 -7.52
N LYS A 197 -34.68 0.36 -8.53
CA LYS A 197 -35.56 0.64 -9.67
C LYS A 197 -37.02 0.86 -9.27
N ASN A 198 -37.45 0.24 -8.18
CA ASN A 198 -38.78 0.39 -7.60
C ASN A 198 -38.88 1.57 -6.61
N LYS A 199 -37.87 2.45 -6.57
CA LYS A 199 -37.80 3.62 -5.69
C LYS A 199 -37.73 3.29 -4.20
N GLN A 200 -37.27 2.09 -3.85
CA GLN A 200 -36.95 1.77 -2.47
C GLN A 200 -35.53 2.22 -2.13
N ILE A 201 -35.39 2.70 -0.90
CA ILE A 201 -34.13 3.17 -0.34
C ILE A 201 -33.24 1.96 -0.02
N VAL A 202 -31.94 2.09 -0.28
CA VAL A 202 -30.92 1.11 0.09
C VAL A 202 -29.78 1.82 0.82
N SER A 203 -29.06 1.08 1.68
CA SER A 203 -27.95 1.65 2.44
C SER A 203 -26.76 2.03 1.55
N ASP A 204 -25.96 2.96 2.03
CA ASP A 204 -24.67 3.32 1.42
C ASP A 204 -23.75 2.11 1.28
N LYS A 205 -23.81 1.13 2.19
CA LYS A 205 -23.06 -0.14 2.09
C LYS A 205 -23.31 -0.80 0.74
N ILE A 206 -24.58 -0.91 0.34
CA ILE A 206 -24.96 -1.52 -0.93
C ILE A 206 -24.59 -0.64 -2.12
N LEU A 207 -24.76 0.68 -2.01
CA LEU A 207 -24.35 1.59 -3.07
C LEU A 207 -22.83 1.55 -3.33
N TYR A 208 -22.01 1.39 -2.28
CA TYR A 208 -20.57 1.26 -2.43
C TYR A 208 -20.17 0.02 -3.23
N ILE A 209 -20.94 -1.07 -3.20
CA ILE A 209 -20.67 -2.25 -4.04
C ILE A 209 -20.83 -1.89 -5.54
N PHE A 210 -21.82 -1.07 -5.88
CA PHE A 210 -21.98 -0.58 -7.26
C PHE A 210 -20.89 0.43 -7.64
N VAL A 211 -20.43 1.26 -6.71
CA VAL A 211 -19.27 2.16 -6.89
C VAL A 211 -17.99 1.36 -7.16
N ASP A 212 -17.70 0.35 -6.34
CA ASP A 212 -16.53 -0.51 -6.49
C ASP A 212 -16.53 -1.20 -7.87
N THR A 213 -17.71 -1.59 -8.35
CA THR A 213 -17.88 -2.15 -9.68
C THR A 213 -17.39 -1.20 -10.78
N LEU A 214 -17.60 0.13 -10.65
CA LEU A 214 -17.09 1.12 -11.62
C LEU A 214 -15.56 1.22 -11.66
N TYR A 215 -14.90 0.94 -10.53
CA TYR A 215 -13.44 1.01 -10.40
C TYR A 215 -12.73 -0.32 -10.67
N LEU A 216 -13.38 -1.46 -10.43
CA LEU A 216 -12.73 -2.77 -10.35
C LEU A 216 -13.24 -3.79 -11.38
N SER A 217 -14.46 -3.63 -11.91
CA SER A 217 -15.03 -4.66 -12.80
C SER A 217 -14.53 -4.50 -14.24
N ASP A 218 -13.99 -5.57 -14.81
CA ASP A 218 -13.65 -5.62 -16.24
C ASP A 218 -14.89 -5.71 -17.15
N ASN A 219 -16.05 -6.09 -16.62
CA ASN A 219 -17.29 -6.25 -17.39
C ASN A 219 -18.00 -4.92 -17.65
N GLU A 220 -17.97 -4.45 -18.90
CA GLU A 220 -18.60 -3.20 -19.35
C GLU A 220 -20.10 -3.14 -19.05
N GLN A 221 -20.85 -4.21 -19.30
CA GLN A 221 -22.29 -4.25 -19.04
C GLN A 221 -22.60 -4.13 -17.55
N LEU A 222 -21.76 -4.72 -16.70
CA LEU A 222 -21.92 -4.64 -15.25
C LEU A 222 -21.63 -3.23 -14.73
N ARG A 223 -20.59 -2.57 -15.28
CA ARG A 223 -20.29 -1.16 -14.97
C ARG A 223 -21.43 -0.25 -15.41
N GLU A 224 -21.94 -0.42 -16.63
CA GLU A 224 -23.06 0.39 -17.14
C GLU A 224 -24.32 0.20 -16.27
N LYS A 225 -24.67 -1.05 -15.93
CA LYS A 225 -25.80 -1.36 -15.05
C LYS A 225 -25.61 -0.72 -13.67
N SER A 226 -24.41 -0.76 -13.11
CA SER A 226 -24.09 -0.18 -11.80
C SER A 226 -24.19 1.34 -11.82
N PHE A 227 -23.69 1.99 -12.88
CA PHE A 227 -23.86 3.42 -13.08
C PHE A 227 -25.34 3.81 -13.16
N GLN A 228 -26.15 3.12 -13.97
CA GLN A 228 -27.59 3.36 -14.08
C GLN A 228 -28.32 3.19 -12.74
N LEU A 229 -27.92 2.18 -11.94
CA LEU A 229 -28.50 1.96 -10.62
C LEU A 229 -28.13 3.09 -9.65
N LEU A 230 -26.87 3.54 -9.64
CA LEU A 230 -26.44 4.66 -8.81
C LEU A 230 -27.14 5.97 -9.20
N ASP A 231 -27.32 6.22 -10.50
CA ASP A 231 -28.06 7.36 -11.03
C ASP A 231 -29.53 7.33 -10.59
N THR A 232 -30.16 6.15 -10.71
CA THR A 232 -31.53 5.93 -10.22
C THR A 232 -31.63 6.08 -8.70
N ALA A 233 -30.61 5.65 -7.95
CA ALA A 233 -30.59 5.81 -6.50
C ALA A 233 -30.50 7.29 -6.12
N ASN A 234 -29.65 8.08 -6.78
CA ASN A 234 -29.54 9.52 -6.58
C ASN A 234 -30.87 10.26 -6.79
N ASP A 235 -31.70 9.80 -7.74
CA ASP A 235 -33.04 10.38 -7.97
C ASP A 235 -34.07 9.98 -6.89
N ASN A 236 -33.84 8.87 -6.20
CA ASN A 236 -34.79 8.27 -5.26
C ASN A 236 -34.46 8.54 -3.79
N GLN A 237 -33.19 8.82 -3.46
CA GLN A 237 -32.72 9.02 -2.09
C GLN A 237 -31.54 10.00 -2.02
N ASP A 238 -31.36 10.63 -0.87
CA ASP A 238 -30.15 11.42 -0.59
C ASP A 238 -28.96 10.46 -0.42
N ILE A 239 -28.04 10.50 -1.38
CA ILE A 239 -26.78 9.73 -1.32
C ILE A 239 -25.67 10.56 -0.65
N SER A 240 -24.68 9.91 -0.06
CA SER A 240 -23.55 10.61 0.52
C SER A 240 -22.73 11.37 -0.54
N ASP A 241 -22.14 12.49 -0.12
CA ASP A 241 -21.30 13.36 -0.97
C ASP A 241 -20.18 12.58 -1.69
N GLU A 242 -19.65 11.53 -1.05
CA GLU A 242 -18.61 10.69 -1.64
C GLU A 242 -19.13 9.86 -2.82
N ILE A 243 -20.31 9.23 -2.69
CA ILE A 243 -20.95 8.47 -3.77
C ILE A 243 -21.38 9.42 -4.88
N PHE A 244 -21.95 10.58 -4.51
CA PHE A 244 -22.34 11.61 -5.47
C PHE A 244 -21.15 12.10 -6.30
N ASP A 245 -20.03 12.42 -5.65
CA ASP A 245 -18.80 12.84 -6.34
C ASP A 245 -18.34 11.78 -7.37
N ILE A 246 -18.43 10.50 -7.02
CA ILE A 246 -18.03 9.39 -7.90
C ILE A 246 -19.01 9.24 -9.07
N LEU A 247 -20.32 9.35 -8.81
CA LEU A 247 -21.35 9.33 -9.85
C LEU A 247 -21.14 10.47 -10.85
N GLU A 248 -20.88 11.69 -10.37
CA GLU A 248 -20.61 12.84 -11.24
C GLU A 248 -19.27 12.70 -11.99
N LEU A 249 -18.25 12.08 -11.38
CA LEU A 249 -17.00 11.74 -12.07
C LEU A 249 -17.24 10.76 -13.23
N GLU A 250 -18.05 9.73 -13.01
CA GLU A 250 -18.43 8.75 -14.04
C GLU A 250 -19.27 9.42 -15.14
N ARG A 251 -20.24 10.26 -14.77
CA ARG A 251 -21.07 11.01 -15.72
C ARG A 251 -20.21 11.97 -16.56
N ALA A 252 -19.27 12.69 -15.94
CA ALA A 252 -18.34 13.55 -16.65
C ALA A 252 -17.45 12.73 -17.61
N ALA A 253 -16.94 11.57 -17.17
CA ALA A 253 -16.16 10.67 -18.01
C ALA A 253 -16.90 10.23 -19.28
N LEU A 254 -18.14 9.81 -19.16
CA LEU A 254 -18.97 9.37 -20.29
C LEU A 254 -19.28 10.53 -21.26
N ASN A 255 -19.36 11.75 -20.75
CA ASN A 255 -19.65 12.94 -21.55
C ASN A 255 -18.44 13.53 -22.29
N ILE A 256 -17.20 13.09 -22.03
CA ILE A 256 -16.01 13.61 -22.74
C ILE A 256 -16.13 13.39 -24.27
N ASN A 257 -16.77 12.29 -24.70
CA ASN A 257 -16.93 11.95 -26.11
C ASN A 257 -18.00 12.76 -26.86
N SER A 258 -18.81 13.55 -26.16
CA SER A 258 -19.82 14.41 -26.80
C SER A 258 -19.11 15.49 -27.63
N ARG A 259 -19.52 15.70 -28.89
CA ARG A 259 -18.99 16.80 -29.73
C ARG A 259 -19.69 18.13 -29.40
N SER A 260 -19.93 18.40 -28.12
CA SER A 260 -20.67 19.56 -27.62
C SER A 260 -19.83 20.36 -26.62
N VAL A 261 -20.35 21.53 -26.23
CA VAL A 261 -19.80 22.39 -25.16
C VAL A 261 -19.66 21.61 -23.84
N ASP A 262 -20.46 20.56 -23.65
CA ASP A 262 -20.48 19.72 -22.46
C ASP A 262 -19.17 18.93 -22.27
N SER A 263 -18.45 18.62 -23.35
CA SER A 263 -17.15 17.94 -23.27
C SER A 263 -16.08 18.80 -22.60
N ASP A 264 -16.03 20.10 -22.89
CA ASP A 264 -15.08 21.02 -22.25
C ASP A 264 -15.38 21.20 -20.75
N TYR A 265 -16.66 21.27 -20.38
CA TYR A 265 -17.09 21.31 -18.97
C TYR A 265 -16.77 20.00 -18.25
N ALA A 266 -17.04 18.85 -18.87
CA ALA A 266 -16.71 17.54 -18.33
C ALA A 266 -15.21 17.39 -18.05
N ILE A 267 -14.35 17.79 -19.00
CA ILE A 267 -12.90 17.74 -18.81
C ILE A 267 -12.45 18.69 -17.70
N ALA A 268 -13.02 19.90 -17.62
CA ALA A 268 -12.71 20.85 -16.55
C ALA A 268 -13.11 20.31 -15.16
N TYR A 269 -14.26 19.63 -15.09
CA TYR A 269 -14.73 18.96 -13.88
C TYR A 269 -13.77 17.85 -13.46
N LEU A 270 -13.42 16.93 -14.38
CA LEU A 270 -12.45 15.86 -14.12
C LEU A 270 -11.09 16.42 -13.68
N GLN A 271 -10.62 17.49 -14.31
CA GLN A 271 -9.36 18.13 -13.95
C GLN A 271 -9.40 18.69 -12.52
N THR A 272 -10.52 19.29 -12.12
CA THR A 272 -10.71 19.86 -10.77
C THR A 272 -10.75 18.74 -9.72
N LYS A 273 -11.58 17.72 -9.92
CA LYS A 273 -11.73 16.61 -8.98
C LYS A 273 -10.46 15.75 -8.87
N THR A 274 -9.77 15.50 -9.97
CA THR A 274 -8.47 14.80 -9.91
C THR A 274 -7.39 15.64 -9.24
N LYS A 275 -7.44 16.97 -9.33
CA LYS A 275 -6.54 17.86 -8.57
C LYS A 275 -6.81 17.79 -7.05
N GLU A 276 -8.04 17.53 -6.66
CA GLU A 276 -8.46 17.33 -5.26
C GLU A 276 -8.12 15.93 -4.72
N GLY A 277 -7.53 15.04 -5.54
CA GLY A 277 -7.12 13.70 -5.11
C GLY A 277 -8.05 12.57 -5.53
N LYS A 278 -9.18 12.87 -6.20
CA LYS A 278 -10.14 11.84 -6.63
C LYS A 278 -9.56 10.97 -7.74
N LYS A 279 -9.94 9.68 -7.72
CA LYS A 279 -9.53 8.66 -8.69
C LYS A 279 -10.50 8.59 -9.86
N LEU A 280 -9.98 8.28 -11.05
CA LEU A 280 -10.82 7.97 -12.22
C LEU A 280 -11.29 6.52 -12.20
N THR A 281 -12.50 6.29 -12.68
CA THR A 281 -13.07 4.96 -12.92
C THR A 281 -12.46 4.31 -14.17
N ILE A 282 -12.75 3.02 -14.39
CA ILE A 282 -12.30 2.30 -15.59
C ILE A 282 -12.82 2.98 -16.85
N ASN A 283 -14.11 3.32 -16.89
CA ASN A 283 -14.72 4.02 -18.02
C ASN A 283 -14.08 5.40 -18.23
N GLY A 284 -13.73 6.12 -17.16
CA GLY A 284 -12.92 7.34 -17.25
C GLY A 284 -11.60 7.18 -18.01
N PHE A 285 -10.86 6.11 -17.73
CA PHE A 285 -9.64 5.81 -18.49
C PHE A 285 -9.91 5.43 -19.95
N ILE A 286 -10.96 4.62 -20.21
CA ILE A 286 -11.36 4.24 -21.57
C ILE A 286 -11.68 5.48 -22.41
N GLU A 287 -12.47 6.40 -21.85
CA GLU A 287 -12.90 7.61 -22.55
C GLU A 287 -11.74 8.59 -22.79
N ILE A 288 -10.86 8.77 -21.80
CA ILE A 288 -9.60 9.53 -22.00
C ILE A 288 -8.74 8.89 -23.11
N THR A 289 -8.65 7.55 -23.14
CA THR A 289 -7.86 6.82 -24.14
C THR A 289 -8.41 7.02 -25.55
N LYS A 290 -9.73 7.13 -25.72
CA LYS A 290 -10.37 7.46 -27.01
C LYS A 290 -10.12 8.91 -27.45
N GLN A 291 -9.92 9.81 -26.50
CA GLN A 291 -9.82 11.25 -26.76
C GLN A 291 -8.40 11.75 -26.95
N ILE A 292 -7.40 11.04 -26.44
CA ILE A 292 -6.01 11.46 -26.54
C ILE A 292 -5.56 11.67 -28.01
N ASP A 293 -6.17 10.95 -28.94
CA ASP A 293 -5.88 11.00 -30.38
C ASP A 293 -6.59 12.15 -31.12
N LYS A 294 -7.55 12.84 -30.48
CA LYS A 294 -8.37 13.89 -31.09
C LYS A 294 -7.89 15.29 -30.64
N LEU A 295 -7.85 16.23 -31.60
CA LEU A 295 -7.67 17.69 -31.45
C LEU A 295 -6.58 18.19 -30.46
N PHE A 296 -5.58 18.90 -30.98
CA PHE A 296 -4.42 19.42 -30.24
C PHE A 296 -4.74 20.23 -28.97
N LEU A 297 -5.84 21.00 -28.95
CA LEU A 297 -6.26 21.84 -27.81
C LEU A 297 -6.88 21.03 -26.65
N LEU A 298 -7.62 19.96 -26.95
CA LEU A 298 -8.22 19.07 -25.93
C LEU A 298 -7.15 18.18 -25.28
N ALA A 299 -6.09 17.86 -26.04
CA ALA A 299 -4.99 17.04 -25.57
C ALA A 299 -4.30 17.61 -24.33
N GLU A 300 -4.08 18.94 -24.22
CA GLU A 300 -3.39 19.51 -23.05
C GLU A 300 -4.22 19.39 -21.76
N LYS A 301 -5.54 19.62 -21.83
CA LYS A 301 -6.42 19.48 -20.68
C LYS A 301 -6.49 18.01 -20.20
N ILE A 302 -6.59 17.08 -21.14
CA ILE A 302 -6.56 15.63 -20.85
C ILE A 302 -5.21 15.23 -20.20
N LEU A 303 -4.10 15.76 -20.70
CA LEU A 303 -2.79 15.53 -20.09
C LEU A 303 -2.70 16.09 -18.67
N LYS A 304 -3.39 17.20 -18.35
CA LYS A 304 -3.49 17.72 -16.97
C LYS A 304 -4.28 16.76 -16.07
N VAL A 305 -5.39 16.19 -16.56
CA VAL A 305 -6.14 15.16 -15.83
C VAL A 305 -5.24 13.96 -15.54
N LEU A 306 -4.57 13.40 -16.55
CA LEU A 306 -3.68 12.25 -16.39
C LEU A 306 -2.48 12.55 -15.48
N HIS A 307 -1.94 13.75 -15.57
CA HIS A 307 -0.90 14.21 -14.65
C HIS A 307 -1.38 14.19 -13.20
N ASN A 308 -2.56 14.76 -12.90
CA ASN A 308 -3.12 14.74 -11.55
C ASN A 308 -3.35 13.31 -11.06
N VAL A 309 -3.97 12.46 -11.89
CA VAL A 309 -4.20 11.03 -11.61
C VAL A 309 -2.89 10.32 -11.27
N SER A 310 -1.84 10.56 -12.05
CA SER A 310 -0.52 9.97 -11.80
C SER A 310 0.13 10.49 -10.51
N ILE A 311 -0.05 11.76 -10.15
CA ILE A 311 0.46 12.32 -8.89
C ILE A 311 -0.24 11.69 -7.69
N ASN A 312 -1.54 11.41 -7.82
CA ASN A 312 -2.37 10.80 -6.77
C ASN A 312 -2.06 9.31 -6.54
N GLY A 313 -1.06 8.75 -7.23
CA GLY A 313 -0.66 7.35 -7.07
C GLY A 313 -1.52 6.34 -7.84
N GLN A 314 -2.48 6.80 -8.66
CA GLN A 314 -3.31 5.89 -9.44
C GLN A 314 -2.54 5.34 -10.64
N ILE A 315 -2.62 4.02 -10.83
CA ILE A 315 -1.97 3.28 -11.91
C ILE A 315 -2.65 3.64 -13.24
N ILE A 316 -1.86 4.13 -14.20
CA ILE A 316 -2.36 4.40 -15.57
C ILE A 316 -2.35 3.08 -16.37
N PRO A 317 -3.44 2.70 -17.06
CA PRO A 317 -3.48 1.49 -17.88
C PRO A 317 -2.40 1.46 -18.98
N ASN A 318 -1.81 0.29 -19.22
CA ASN A 318 -0.70 0.13 -20.18
C ASN A 318 -1.06 0.58 -21.60
N GLU A 319 -2.29 0.33 -22.07
CA GLU A 319 -2.74 0.78 -23.39
C GLU A 319 -2.66 2.32 -23.52
N LEU A 320 -3.05 3.05 -22.47
CA LEU A 320 -2.96 4.50 -22.45
C LEU A 320 -1.50 4.95 -22.35
N VAL A 321 -0.66 4.25 -21.59
CA VAL A 321 0.80 4.49 -21.59
C VAL A 321 1.35 4.35 -23.00
N ASP A 322 1.05 3.27 -23.72
CA ASP A 322 1.53 3.07 -25.10
C ASP A 322 1.12 4.20 -26.05
N LYS A 323 -0.12 4.72 -25.92
CA LYS A 323 -0.55 5.90 -26.68
C LYS A 323 0.22 7.17 -26.30
N LEU A 324 0.49 7.39 -25.01
CA LEU A 324 1.32 8.51 -24.54
C LEU A 324 2.74 8.41 -25.10
N VAL A 325 3.32 7.20 -25.14
CA VAL A 325 4.64 6.92 -25.72
C VAL A 325 4.68 7.23 -27.20
N LYS A 326 3.65 6.85 -27.96
CA LYS A 326 3.53 7.17 -29.40
C LYS A 326 3.47 8.67 -29.66
N LYS A 327 2.83 9.44 -28.77
CA LYS A 327 2.72 10.91 -28.84
C LYS A 327 3.95 11.66 -28.34
N PHE A 328 4.82 10.99 -27.59
CA PHE A 328 6.03 11.61 -27.07
C PHE A 328 7.04 11.84 -28.20
N ASP A 329 7.37 13.12 -28.44
CA ASP A 329 8.39 13.57 -29.38
C ASP A 329 9.61 14.07 -28.58
N PRO A 330 10.76 13.40 -28.67
CA PRO A 330 11.95 13.73 -27.89
C PRO A 330 12.56 15.10 -28.24
N VAL A 331 12.13 15.74 -29.34
CA VAL A 331 12.61 17.05 -29.77
C VAL A 331 11.74 18.19 -29.22
N GLN A 332 10.46 17.93 -28.96
CA GLN A 332 9.50 18.96 -28.53
C GLN A 332 9.39 19.05 -27.01
N LYS A 333 9.22 20.27 -26.49
CA LYS A 333 8.95 20.49 -25.05
C LYS A 333 7.55 19.98 -24.69
N GLN A 334 7.49 18.80 -24.09
CA GLN A 334 6.23 18.15 -23.70
C GLN A 334 6.14 17.96 -22.17
N TYR A 335 6.05 19.08 -21.46
CA TYR A 335 6.14 19.15 -19.98
C TYR A 335 5.22 18.16 -19.23
N TYR A 336 3.93 18.10 -19.58
CA TYR A 336 2.99 17.22 -18.90
C TYR A 336 3.28 15.73 -19.14
N LEU A 337 3.72 15.35 -20.34
CA LEU A 337 4.10 13.96 -20.64
C LEU A 337 5.29 13.52 -19.79
N ILE A 338 6.34 14.35 -19.71
CA ILE A 338 7.52 14.05 -18.89
C ILE A 338 7.14 13.90 -17.41
N LYS A 339 6.24 14.75 -16.90
CA LYS A 339 5.75 14.63 -15.52
C LYS A 339 4.90 13.39 -15.28
N ILE A 340 4.06 13.00 -16.23
CA ILE A 340 3.31 11.75 -16.16
C ILE A 340 4.30 10.59 -16.08
N PHE A 341 5.27 10.51 -17.00
CA PHE A 341 6.29 9.44 -16.99
C PHE A 341 7.11 9.39 -15.70
N LYS A 342 7.51 10.55 -15.16
CA LYS A 342 8.15 10.63 -13.84
C LYS A 342 7.27 10.02 -12.74
N SER A 343 5.98 10.32 -12.76
CA SER A 343 5.02 9.83 -11.77
C SER A 343 4.73 8.34 -11.93
N LEU A 344 4.71 7.80 -13.17
CA LEU A 344 4.64 6.35 -13.42
C LEU A 344 5.78 5.62 -12.70
N VAL A 345 7.02 6.10 -12.82
CA VAL A 345 8.16 5.50 -12.10
C VAL A 345 7.97 5.65 -10.59
N LYS A 346 7.55 6.81 -10.10
CA LYS A 346 7.31 6.98 -8.65
C LYS A 346 6.25 5.99 -8.12
N ASN A 347 5.24 5.67 -8.91
CA ASN A 347 4.15 4.75 -8.57
C ASN A 347 4.47 3.26 -8.82
N ASN A 348 5.75 2.91 -8.98
CA ASN A 348 6.17 1.54 -9.24
C ASN A 348 5.64 0.91 -10.54
N GLN A 349 5.20 1.73 -11.51
CA GLN A 349 4.90 1.23 -12.85
C GLN A 349 6.17 1.13 -13.68
N ASN A 350 6.29 0.04 -14.44
CA ASN A 350 7.42 -0.17 -15.35
C ASN A 350 7.30 0.74 -16.56
N ILE A 351 8.42 1.33 -16.99
CA ILE A 351 8.48 2.11 -18.22
C ILE A 351 8.63 1.16 -19.43
N PRO A 352 7.80 1.29 -20.48
CA PRO A 352 8.00 0.54 -21.73
C PRO A 352 9.36 0.82 -22.37
N SER A 353 10.00 -0.18 -22.95
CA SER A 353 11.32 -0.05 -23.58
C SER A 353 11.37 1.03 -24.67
N GLU A 354 10.29 1.19 -25.45
CA GLU A 354 10.17 2.25 -26.44
C GLU A 354 10.24 3.65 -25.82
N LEU A 355 9.62 3.84 -24.65
CA LEU A 355 9.68 5.10 -23.92
C LEU A 355 11.09 5.38 -23.41
N SER A 356 11.77 4.38 -22.84
CA SER A 356 13.17 4.51 -22.40
C SER A 356 14.07 5.00 -23.54
N LEU A 357 13.96 4.40 -24.74
CA LEU A 357 14.74 4.82 -25.92
C LEU A 357 14.44 6.27 -26.35
N LYS A 358 13.16 6.68 -26.30
CA LYS A 358 12.77 8.06 -26.63
C LYS A 358 13.26 9.05 -25.57
N LEU A 359 13.17 8.71 -24.28
CA LEU A 359 13.67 9.53 -23.18
C LEU A 359 15.20 9.67 -23.25
N GLU A 360 15.94 8.61 -23.61
CA GLU A 360 17.38 8.69 -23.84
C GLU A 360 17.73 9.68 -24.95
N LYS A 361 17.02 9.65 -26.09
CA LYS A 361 17.18 10.65 -27.16
C LYS A 361 16.85 12.07 -26.67
N ALA A 362 15.82 12.23 -25.84
CA ALA A 362 15.43 13.52 -25.30
C ALA A 362 16.51 14.16 -24.40
N LEU A 363 17.39 13.34 -23.79
CA LEU A 363 18.51 13.84 -22.99
C LEU A 363 19.54 14.62 -23.83
N GLU A 364 19.62 14.42 -25.15
CA GLU A 364 20.51 15.18 -26.03
C GLU A 364 20.14 16.67 -26.09
N TYR A 365 18.88 17.01 -25.80
CA TYR A 365 18.37 18.37 -25.82
C TYR A 365 18.46 19.03 -24.44
N LYS A 366 19.31 20.07 -24.34
CA LYS A 366 19.58 20.81 -23.07
C LYS A 366 18.32 21.22 -22.31
N ASN A 367 17.27 21.60 -23.03
CA ASN A 367 16.04 22.13 -22.44
C ASN A 367 15.19 21.11 -21.67
N MET A 368 15.38 19.80 -21.91
CA MET A 368 14.60 18.71 -21.30
C MET A 368 15.48 17.79 -20.44
N CYS A 369 16.80 17.89 -20.58
CA CYS A 369 17.77 17.03 -19.91
C CYS A 369 17.51 16.88 -18.42
N ASP A 370 17.34 17.98 -17.67
CA ASP A 370 17.13 17.91 -16.22
C ASP A 370 15.85 17.17 -15.82
N GLN A 371 14.75 17.39 -16.54
CA GLN A 371 13.45 16.80 -16.20
C GLN A 371 13.42 15.29 -16.52
N VAL A 372 14.04 14.90 -17.64
CA VAL A 372 14.14 13.51 -18.06
C VAL A 372 15.16 12.73 -17.24
N LEU A 373 16.30 13.35 -16.88
CA LEU A 373 17.35 12.70 -16.09
C LEU A 373 16.83 12.21 -14.74
N VAL A 374 15.91 12.96 -14.10
CA VAL A 374 15.26 12.55 -12.85
C VAL A 374 14.48 11.24 -13.00
N ILE A 375 13.89 10.97 -14.17
CA ILE A 375 13.18 9.70 -14.43
C ILE A 375 14.16 8.52 -14.34
N PHE A 376 15.32 8.64 -14.99
CA PHE A 376 16.35 7.62 -14.94
C PHE A 376 17.02 7.49 -13.57
N VAL A 377 17.13 8.58 -12.81
CA VAL A 377 17.57 8.50 -11.40
C VAL A 377 16.60 7.65 -10.59
N LEU A 378 15.28 7.86 -10.73
CA LEU A 378 14.27 7.05 -10.05
C LEU A 378 14.31 5.57 -10.50
N GLN A 379 14.50 5.29 -11.78
CA GLN A 379 14.68 3.92 -12.28
C GLN A 379 15.95 3.26 -11.71
N GLY A 380 17.05 4.01 -11.65
CA GLY A 380 18.31 3.55 -11.06
C GLY A 380 18.18 3.20 -9.58
N GLN A 381 17.44 3.99 -8.80
CA GLN A 381 17.17 3.72 -7.38
C GLN A 381 16.42 2.40 -7.15
N LYS A 382 15.57 2.01 -8.09
CA LYS A 382 14.87 0.71 -8.06
C LYS A 382 15.72 -0.46 -8.50
N GLY A 383 16.95 -0.21 -8.93
CA GLY A 383 17.81 -1.26 -9.46
C GLY A 383 17.50 -1.63 -10.91
N GLU A 384 16.92 -0.75 -11.74
CA GLU A 384 16.92 -0.96 -13.19
C GLU A 384 18.33 -0.75 -13.79
N LYS A 385 18.62 -1.40 -14.93
CA LYS A 385 19.91 -1.22 -15.64
C LYS A 385 19.86 0.08 -16.45
N LEU A 386 20.82 0.98 -16.22
CA LEU A 386 20.95 2.26 -16.92
C LEU A 386 22.01 2.16 -18.03
N SER A 387 21.79 2.87 -19.14
CA SER A 387 22.77 2.94 -20.23
C SER A 387 24.01 3.78 -19.84
N PRO A 388 25.20 3.51 -20.41
CA PRO A 388 26.41 4.28 -20.09
C PRO A 388 26.28 5.79 -20.32
N MET A 389 25.51 6.19 -21.35
CA MET A 389 25.23 7.59 -21.65
C MET A 389 24.45 8.27 -20.51
N ILE A 390 23.42 7.60 -19.97
CA ILE A 390 22.63 8.11 -18.83
C ILE A 390 23.55 8.26 -17.63
N ILE A 391 24.35 7.24 -17.31
CA ILE A 391 25.25 7.27 -16.16
C ILE A 391 26.25 8.43 -16.29
N SER A 392 26.81 8.66 -17.47
CA SER A 392 27.66 9.83 -17.74
C SER A 392 26.94 11.15 -17.43
N LYS A 393 25.69 11.32 -17.89
CA LYS A 393 24.91 12.54 -17.61
C LYS A 393 24.55 12.69 -16.13
N ILE A 394 24.29 11.59 -15.42
CA ILE A 394 24.07 11.61 -13.97
C ILE A 394 25.33 12.14 -13.27
N LEU A 395 26.51 11.63 -13.63
CA LEU A 395 27.78 12.08 -13.06
C LEU A 395 28.07 13.55 -13.38
N ASP A 396 27.87 13.98 -14.63
CA ASP A 396 28.07 15.38 -15.04
C ASP A 396 27.14 16.34 -14.28
N LYS A 397 25.87 15.95 -14.12
CA LYS A 397 24.91 16.76 -13.35
C LYS A 397 25.30 16.80 -11.87
N PHE A 398 25.71 15.67 -11.32
CA PHE A 398 26.06 15.54 -9.90
C PHE A 398 27.14 16.54 -9.47
N SER A 399 28.20 16.69 -10.27
CA SER A 399 29.30 17.62 -10.00
C SER A 399 28.87 19.10 -9.92
N SER A 400 27.67 19.44 -10.41
CA SER A 400 27.10 20.79 -10.36
C SER A 400 26.01 20.99 -9.29
N LEU A 401 25.68 19.94 -8.52
CA LEU A 401 24.68 20.04 -7.47
C LEU A 401 25.28 20.68 -6.21
N ASP A 402 24.47 21.49 -5.52
CA ASP A 402 24.77 22.04 -4.19
C ASP A 402 23.72 21.66 -3.12
N ASN A 403 22.55 21.17 -3.54
CA ASN A 403 21.46 20.80 -2.63
C ASN A 403 21.64 19.37 -2.10
N SER A 404 21.79 19.21 -0.79
CA SER A 404 22.07 17.93 -0.13
C SER A 404 20.98 16.86 -0.35
N LEU A 405 19.70 17.21 -0.37
CA LEU A 405 18.61 16.26 -0.59
C LEU A 405 18.62 15.70 -2.02
N ILE A 406 18.95 16.54 -3.00
CA ILE A 406 19.05 16.13 -4.41
C ILE A 406 20.32 15.28 -4.61
N MET A 407 21.43 15.68 -3.98
CA MET A 407 22.66 14.89 -3.99
C MET A 407 22.40 13.48 -3.45
N GLU A 408 21.69 13.35 -2.33
CA GLU A 408 21.40 12.05 -1.72
C GLU A 408 20.68 11.10 -2.70
N GLN A 409 19.73 11.61 -3.48
CA GLN A 409 18.99 10.83 -4.47
C GLN A 409 19.89 10.32 -5.61
N TYR A 410 20.74 11.19 -6.15
CA TYR A 410 21.65 10.85 -7.23
C TYR A 410 22.77 9.92 -6.76
N LEU A 411 23.29 10.14 -5.56
CA LEU A 411 24.35 9.35 -4.94
C LEU A 411 23.90 7.90 -4.69
N SER A 412 22.63 7.69 -4.30
CA SER A 412 22.04 6.35 -4.21
C SER A 412 22.12 5.58 -5.53
N VAL A 413 21.92 6.27 -6.66
CA VAL A 413 22.03 5.67 -7.99
C VAL A 413 23.48 5.38 -8.34
N ILE A 414 24.40 6.32 -8.08
CA ILE A 414 25.83 6.13 -8.32
C ILE A 414 26.33 4.90 -7.55
N CYS A 415 25.97 4.76 -6.27
CA CYS A 415 26.31 3.58 -5.46
C CYS A 415 25.71 2.29 -6.03
N SER A 416 24.45 2.31 -6.47
CA SER A 416 23.84 1.13 -7.12
C SER A 416 24.51 0.77 -8.45
N VAL A 417 24.99 1.75 -9.20
CA VAL A 417 25.72 1.51 -10.45
C VAL A 417 27.05 0.82 -10.12
N ILE A 418 27.80 1.30 -9.13
CA ILE A 418 29.07 0.70 -8.68
C ILE A 418 28.87 -0.79 -8.34
N LYS A 419 27.86 -1.12 -7.52
CA LYS A 419 27.51 -2.51 -7.15
C LYS A 419 27.28 -3.43 -8.35
N LYS A 420 26.65 -2.91 -9.40
CA LYS A 420 26.32 -3.71 -10.59
C LYS A 420 27.52 -3.92 -11.50
N VAL A 421 28.54 -3.07 -11.44
CA VAL A 421 29.79 -3.29 -12.16
C VAL A 421 30.46 -4.58 -11.67
N GLU A 422 30.34 -4.90 -10.39
CA GLU A 422 30.84 -6.15 -9.76
C GLU A 422 30.30 -7.43 -10.46
N CYS A 423 29.08 -7.40 -10.98
CA CYS A 423 28.46 -8.56 -11.63
C CYS A 423 28.90 -8.80 -13.09
N PHE A 424 29.43 -7.80 -13.79
CA PHE A 424 29.81 -7.96 -15.20
C PHE A 424 31.14 -8.69 -15.41
N GLU A 425 32.01 -8.74 -14.39
CA GLU A 425 33.28 -9.49 -14.47
C GLU A 425 33.13 -10.99 -14.12
N TYR A 426 32.02 -11.40 -13.49
CA TYR A 426 31.86 -12.79 -13.04
C TYR A 426 31.30 -13.73 -14.13
N ASP A 427 30.49 -13.25 -15.08
CA ASP A 427 29.93 -14.07 -16.17
C ASP A 427 30.93 -14.34 -17.31
N SER A 428 32.03 -13.57 -17.42
CA SER A 428 33.01 -13.75 -18.50
C SER A 428 34.06 -14.83 -18.22
N LYS A 429 34.07 -15.43 -17.03
CA LYS A 429 35.06 -16.47 -16.66
C LYS A 429 34.64 -17.90 -17.05
N ASN A 430 33.40 -18.11 -17.50
CA ASN A 430 32.87 -19.45 -17.83
C ASN A 430 32.42 -19.64 -19.29
N SER A 431 32.65 -18.69 -20.19
CA SER A 431 32.29 -18.85 -21.62
C SER A 431 33.51 -18.63 -22.52
N SER A 432 34.25 -19.72 -22.75
CA SER A 432 35.28 -19.82 -23.78
C SER A 432 34.65 -19.88 -25.17
N SER A 433 34.11 -18.77 -25.66
CA SER A 433 34.03 -18.44 -27.09
C SER A 433 33.43 -17.05 -27.32
N SER A 434 34.00 -16.33 -28.28
CA SER A 434 33.64 -14.97 -28.75
C SER A 434 34.14 -13.79 -27.90
N LYS A 435 35.33 -13.31 -28.27
CA LYS A 435 35.74 -11.92 -28.04
C LYS A 435 34.89 -11.03 -28.96
N THR A 436 33.82 -10.45 -28.44
CA THR A 436 33.25 -9.19 -28.96
C THR A 436 32.29 -8.61 -27.92
N HIS A 437 32.65 -7.44 -27.41
CA HIS A 437 31.88 -6.58 -26.48
C HIS A 437 31.76 -7.02 -25.01
N SER A 438 32.88 -7.13 -24.28
CA SER A 438 32.85 -6.70 -22.87
C SER A 438 33.01 -5.17 -22.86
N GLN A 439 31.95 -4.45 -22.51
CA GLN A 439 32.04 -3.02 -22.17
C GLN A 439 32.76 -2.91 -20.84
N VAL A 440 34.09 -2.92 -20.90
CA VAL A 440 34.96 -2.56 -19.78
C VAL A 440 34.65 -1.10 -19.46
N PHE A 441 34.16 -0.82 -18.25
CA PHE A 441 34.11 0.55 -17.76
C PHE A 441 35.55 1.08 -17.74
N ASP A 442 35.83 2.02 -18.64
CA ASP A 442 37.16 2.61 -18.83
C ASP A 442 37.64 3.32 -17.56
N ILE A 443 38.95 3.47 -17.39
CA ILE A 443 39.59 4.19 -16.27
C ILE A 443 38.96 5.57 -16.09
N SER A 444 38.60 6.21 -17.21
CA SER A 444 37.89 7.50 -17.25
C SER A 444 36.54 7.51 -16.52
N PHE A 445 35.83 6.38 -16.45
CA PHE A 445 34.58 6.26 -15.71
C PHE A 445 34.82 6.24 -14.19
N ILE A 446 35.75 5.41 -13.74
CA ILE A 446 36.15 5.29 -12.34
C ILE A 446 36.60 6.66 -11.80
N ASP A 447 37.39 7.39 -12.57
CA ASP A 447 37.89 8.72 -12.19
C ASP A 447 36.74 9.73 -11.97
N ARG A 448 35.71 9.66 -12.81
CA ARG A 448 34.52 10.52 -12.70
C ARG A 448 33.65 10.14 -11.52
N VAL A 449 33.51 8.85 -11.22
CA VAL A 449 32.80 8.38 -10.02
C VAL A 449 33.53 8.83 -8.75
N GLN A 450 34.85 8.65 -8.68
CA GLN A 450 35.65 9.12 -7.55
C GLN A 450 35.53 10.64 -7.37
N SER A 451 35.57 11.40 -8.47
CA SER A 451 35.36 12.86 -8.43
C SER A 451 33.98 13.25 -7.89
N ALA A 452 32.92 12.52 -8.27
CA ALA A 452 31.57 12.74 -7.76
C ALA A 452 31.49 12.43 -6.25
N LEU A 453 32.07 11.32 -5.79
CA LEU A 453 32.10 10.98 -4.37
C LEU A 453 32.91 12.00 -3.56
N ILE A 454 34.04 12.50 -4.08
CA ILE A 454 34.81 13.60 -3.46
C ILE A 454 33.95 14.85 -3.30
N HIS A 455 33.25 15.27 -4.37
CA HIS A 455 32.37 16.45 -4.32
C HIS A 455 31.31 16.31 -3.22
N ALA A 456 30.73 15.11 -3.07
CA ALA A 456 29.75 14.81 -2.04
C ALA A 456 30.35 14.82 -0.62
N LEU A 457 31.59 14.38 -0.43
CA LEU A 457 32.30 14.48 0.84
C LEU A 457 32.65 15.92 1.23
N GLU A 458 32.97 16.77 0.25
CA GLU A 458 33.37 18.16 0.47
C GLU A 458 32.17 19.10 0.72
N LYS A 459 31.02 18.83 0.09
CA LYS A 459 29.84 19.71 0.08
C LYS A 459 28.61 19.15 0.82
N GLY A 460 28.59 17.86 1.12
CA GLY A 460 27.43 17.16 1.68
C GLY A 460 27.18 17.45 3.16
N ASN A 461 25.95 17.18 3.61
CA ASN A 461 25.63 17.01 5.02
C ASN A 461 26.07 15.61 5.50
N ARG A 462 25.86 15.30 6.79
CA ARG A 462 26.25 14.02 7.39
C ARG A 462 25.74 12.80 6.60
N ASP A 463 24.48 12.82 6.15
CA ASP A 463 23.87 11.68 5.45
C ASP A 463 24.49 11.46 4.06
N VAL A 464 24.73 12.56 3.32
CA VAL A 464 25.43 12.52 2.02
C VAL A 464 26.87 12.04 2.20
N ILE A 465 27.54 12.45 3.29
CA ILE A 465 28.89 11.99 3.64
C ILE A 465 28.88 10.47 3.92
N CYS A 466 27.98 9.98 4.77
CA CYS A 466 27.83 8.55 5.07
C CYS A 466 27.70 7.72 3.79
N LYS A 467 26.75 8.10 2.91
CA LYS A 467 26.51 7.37 1.67
C LYS A 467 27.69 7.45 0.71
N SER A 468 28.45 8.55 0.72
CA SER A 468 29.65 8.68 -0.11
C SER A 468 30.77 7.77 0.38
N ILE A 469 30.93 7.63 1.70
CA ILE A 469 31.85 6.65 2.31
C ILE A 469 31.42 5.24 1.90
N SER A 470 30.12 4.91 1.99
CA SER A 470 29.62 3.61 1.49
C SER A 470 29.95 3.43 0.01
N GLY A 471 29.75 4.44 -0.84
CA GLY A 471 30.13 4.40 -2.25
C GLY A 471 31.63 4.11 -2.48
N PHE A 472 32.51 4.69 -1.66
CA PHE A 472 33.94 4.37 -1.69
C PHE A 472 34.26 2.96 -1.20
N SER A 473 33.53 2.46 -0.19
CA SER A 473 33.63 1.06 0.28
C SER A 473 33.29 0.08 -0.84
N GLU A 474 32.20 0.35 -1.58
CA GLU A 474 31.80 -0.45 -2.74
C GLU A 474 32.78 -0.32 -3.93
N LEU A 475 33.49 0.81 -4.08
CA LEU A 475 34.57 0.90 -5.08
C LEU A 475 35.80 0.09 -4.66
N ALA A 476 36.15 0.13 -3.37
CA ALA A 476 37.31 -0.58 -2.83
C ALA A 476 37.09 -2.10 -2.85
N SER A 477 35.86 -2.59 -2.64
CA SER A 477 35.53 -4.03 -2.70
C SER A 477 35.75 -4.65 -4.07
N LEU A 478 35.68 -3.85 -5.16
CA LEU A 478 35.94 -4.33 -6.53
C LEU A 478 37.38 -4.84 -6.73
N GLY A 479 38.32 -4.54 -5.84
CA GLY A 479 39.68 -5.11 -5.78
C GLY A 479 40.63 -4.76 -6.93
N THR A 480 40.11 -4.37 -8.10
CA THR A 480 40.85 -3.98 -9.30
C THR A 480 40.98 -2.46 -9.45
N VAL A 481 40.20 -1.70 -8.67
CA VAL A 481 40.12 -0.24 -8.72
C VAL A 481 41.11 0.40 -7.76
N LYS A 482 41.98 1.27 -8.28
CA LYS A 482 42.86 2.10 -7.44
C LYS A 482 42.19 3.42 -7.11
N LEU A 483 42.18 3.76 -5.83
CA LEU A 483 41.79 5.10 -5.38
C LEU A 483 42.83 6.13 -5.86
N GLN A 484 42.35 7.26 -6.36
CA GLN A 484 43.18 8.41 -6.70
C GLN A 484 43.79 9.02 -5.43
N ILE A 485 44.95 9.66 -5.58
CA ILE A 485 45.63 10.36 -4.47
C ILE A 485 44.69 11.39 -3.83
N LYS A 486 43.94 12.14 -4.64
CA LYS A 486 42.96 13.12 -4.15
C LYS A 486 41.85 12.46 -3.31
N SER A 487 41.37 11.29 -3.71
CA SER A 487 40.37 10.53 -2.92
C SER A 487 40.92 10.14 -1.56
N ILE A 488 42.18 9.69 -1.52
CA ILE A 488 42.89 9.34 -0.28
C ILE A 488 43.03 10.58 0.61
N GLU A 489 43.50 11.70 0.08
CA GLU A 489 43.67 12.96 0.82
C GLU A 489 42.35 13.49 1.42
N VAL A 490 41.26 13.45 0.65
CA VAL A 490 39.95 13.93 1.11
C VAL A 490 39.40 13.00 2.20
N LEU A 491 39.50 11.69 2.04
CA LEU A 491 39.10 10.72 3.07
C LEU A 491 39.91 10.91 4.36
N LEU A 492 41.23 11.09 4.27
CA LEU A 492 42.09 11.39 5.43
C LEU A 492 41.70 12.70 6.12
N SER A 493 41.42 13.75 5.35
CA SER A 493 40.97 15.04 5.91
C SER A 493 39.60 14.95 6.60
N LEU A 494 38.78 13.96 6.26
CA LEU A 494 37.47 13.76 6.88
C LEU A 494 37.60 13.07 8.24
N VAL A 495 38.52 12.12 8.39
CA VAL A 495 38.79 11.40 9.65
C VAL A 495 39.21 12.37 10.77
N THR A 496 39.86 13.48 10.43
CA THR A 496 40.30 14.51 11.38
C THR A 496 39.21 15.51 11.78
N LYS A 497 38.05 15.52 11.09
CA LYS A 497 36.95 16.46 11.37
C LYS A 497 36.04 15.96 12.49
N ALA A 498 35.52 16.89 13.29
CA ALA A 498 34.56 16.61 14.37
C ALA A 498 33.25 15.93 13.92
N ILE A 499 32.88 16.07 12.64
CA ILE A 499 31.65 15.47 12.07
C ILE A 499 31.80 13.94 11.90
N CYS A 500 33.02 13.42 11.86
CA CYS A 500 33.30 12.01 11.62
C CYS A 500 33.21 11.18 12.91
N ASP A 501 32.17 10.35 13.01
CA ASP A 501 31.98 9.45 14.15
C ASP A 501 32.86 8.19 14.07
N LYS A 502 32.87 7.40 15.14
CA LYS A 502 33.66 6.17 15.23
C LYS A 502 33.36 5.17 14.10
N SER A 503 32.09 5.04 13.70
CA SER A 503 31.68 4.11 12.64
C SER A 503 32.20 4.56 11.27
N MET A 504 32.13 5.87 10.97
CA MET A 504 32.69 6.43 9.74
C MET A 504 34.20 6.23 9.68
N LYS A 505 34.91 6.48 10.80
CA LYS A 505 36.36 6.26 10.89
C LYS A 505 36.75 4.82 10.60
N GLU A 506 36.07 3.87 11.23
CA GLU A 506 36.29 2.43 11.01
C GLU A 506 36.11 2.04 9.53
N GLU A 507 35.08 2.58 8.86
CA GLU A 507 34.82 2.27 7.45
C GLU A 507 35.87 2.92 6.52
N ILE A 508 36.26 4.18 6.79
CA ILE A 508 37.33 4.85 6.03
C ILE A 508 38.65 4.09 6.17
N ASN A 509 38.96 3.58 7.35
CA ASN A 509 40.17 2.77 7.54
C ASN A 509 40.16 1.51 6.68
N LYS A 510 39.05 0.76 6.68
CA LYS A 510 38.92 -0.43 5.82
C LYS A 510 39.09 -0.10 4.34
N ILE A 511 38.54 1.03 3.90
CA ILE A 511 38.70 1.52 2.52
C ILE A 511 40.20 1.75 2.23
N LEU A 512 40.90 2.44 3.13
CA LEU A 512 42.29 2.84 2.93
C LEU A 512 43.30 1.70 3.18
N ASP A 513 42.97 0.68 3.97
CA ASP A 513 43.80 -0.52 4.20
C ASP A 513 44.10 -1.28 2.90
N SER A 514 43.19 -1.20 1.93
CA SER A 514 43.34 -1.79 0.59
C SER A 514 44.24 -0.97 -0.36
N SER A 515 44.65 0.25 0.04
CA SER A 515 45.33 1.22 -0.82
C SER A 515 46.84 1.33 -0.53
N LYS A 516 47.62 1.71 -1.55
CA LYS A 516 49.06 2.01 -1.37
C LYS A 516 49.22 3.41 -0.80
N LEU A 517 49.34 3.50 0.52
CA LEU A 517 49.52 4.76 1.25
C LEU A 517 51.00 5.15 1.37
N GLU A 518 51.28 6.45 1.25
CA GLU A 518 52.58 7.02 1.58
C GLU A 518 52.83 7.04 3.09
N GLN A 519 54.10 7.15 3.51
CA GLN A 519 54.47 7.09 4.93
C GLN A 519 53.73 8.12 5.79
N ASN A 520 53.61 9.37 5.31
CA ASN A 520 52.87 10.43 6.02
C ASN A 520 51.37 10.12 6.15
N GLN A 521 50.76 9.51 5.13
CA GLN A 521 49.34 9.13 5.13
C GLN A 521 49.06 8.00 6.12
N LYS A 522 49.98 7.03 6.21
CA LYS A 522 49.92 5.95 7.22
C LYS A 522 49.99 6.53 8.63
N CYS A 523 50.93 7.44 8.89
CA CYS A 523 51.04 8.08 10.19
C CYS A 523 49.77 8.85 10.59
N ILE A 524 49.13 9.57 9.66
CA ILE A 524 47.85 10.27 9.94
C ILE A 524 46.76 9.27 10.34
N LEU A 525 46.63 8.14 9.64
CA LEU A 525 45.65 7.10 9.98
C LEU A 525 45.92 6.45 11.33
N GLU A 526 47.18 6.14 11.62
CA GLU A 526 47.59 5.56 12.90
C GLU A 526 47.24 6.52 14.05
N LEU A 527 47.55 7.82 13.90
CA LEU A 527 47.23 8.86 14.90
C LEU A 527 45.71 9.08 15.09
N CYS A 528 44.90 8.89 14.05
CA CYS A 528 43.45 9.01 14.14
C CYS A 528 42.78 7.82 14.85
N ASN A 529 43.40 6.64 14.81
CA ASN A 529 42.83 5.37 15.25
C ASN A 529 43.54 4.73 16.43
N LEU A 530 44.19 5.56 17.25
CA LEU A 530 44.86 5.11 18.47
C LEU A 530 43.87 4.35 19.37
N LYS A 531 44.19 3.08 19.65
CA LYS A 531 43.47 2.26 20.63
C LYS A 531 44.23 2.29 21.94
N TYR A 532 43.57 2.75 23.00
CA TYR A 532 44.14 2.85 24.33
C TYR A 532 43.06 2.66 25.39
N ASP A 533 43.42 2.03 26.50
CA ASP A 533 42.54 1.74 27.64
C ASP A 533 42.77 2.71 28.81
N SER A 534 43.82 3.53 28.74
CA SER A 534 44.13 4.56 29.73
C SER A 534 44.87 5.76 29.12
N ASN A 535 44.78 6.93 29.77
CA ASN A 535 45.53 8.11 29.36
C ASN A 535 47.05 7.88 29.40
N ASP A 536 47.55 7.03 30.31
CA ASP A 536 48.98 6.72 30.39
C ASP A 536 49.46 5.94 29.14
N GLN A 537 48.67 4.94 28.72
CA GLN A 537 48.90 4.16 27.51
C GLN A 537 48.79 5.02 26.24
N LEU A 538 47.82 5.95 26.18
CA LEU A 538 47.74 6.91 25.08
C LEU A 538 49.05 7.69 24.93
N LEU A 539 49.56 8.24 26.04
CA LEU A 539 50.79 9.03 26.03
C LEU A 539 52.02 8.18 25.66
N ASP A 540 52.11 6.92 26.12
CA ASP A 540 53.17 6.01 25.67
C ASP A 540 53.12 5.79 24.17
N ILE A 541 51.93 5.51 23.63
CA ILE A 541 51.75 5.29 22.20
C ILE A 541 52.15 6.56 21.42
N LEU A 542 51.66 7.73 21.82
CA LEU A 542 52.01 9.02 21.18
C LEU A 542 53.52 9.31 21.22
N ALA A 543 54.23 8.90 22.27
CA ALA A 543 55.68 9.08 22.40
C ALA A 543 56.49 8.16 21.46
N THR A 544 55.90 7.07 20.94
CA THR A 544 56.58 6.18 19.99
C THR A 544 56.56 6.65 18.54
N PHE A 545 55.75 7.66 18.21
CA PHE A 545 55.68 8.20 16.85
C PHE A 545 56.81 9.19 16.56
N ASP A 546 57.61 8.88 15.55
CA ASP A 546 58.73 9.73 15.13
C ASP A 546 58.21 10.93 14.32
N LYS A 547 57.84 12.00 15.04
CA LYS A 547 57.71 13.42 14.61
C LYS A 547 57.21 13.63 13.15
N PRO A 548 55.89 13.62 12.90
CA PRO A 548 55.27 14.89 12.45
C PRO A 548 53.83 15.10 12.95
N LYS A 549 53.54 16.35 13.34
CA LYS A 549 52.19 16.96 13.48
C LYS A 549 51.12 16.09 14.16
N LEU A 550 51.09 16.14 15.50
CA LEU A 550 49.89 15.77 16.28
C LEU A 550 48.65 16.46 15.68
N LEU A 551 47.53 15.76 15.69
CA LEU A 551 46.25 16.26 15.17
C LEU A 551 45.43 16.90 16.29
N GLU A 552 44.44 17.72 15.94
CA GLU A 552 43.53 18.38 16.89
C GLU A 552 42.89 17.39 17.89
N GLN A 553 42.45 16.23 17.40
CA GLN A 553 41.91 15.16 18.24
C GLN A 553 42.92 14.67 19.28
N ASN A 554 44.21 14.58 18.94
CA ASN A 554 45.25 14.18 19.89
C ASN A 554 45.52 15.31 20.90
N PHE A 555 45.47 16.57 20.47
CA PHE A 555 45.56 17.72 21.38
C PHE A 555 44.39 17.75 22.38
N ASP A 556 43.17 17.44 21.96
CA ASP A 556 42.02 17.35 22.86
C ASP A 556 42.19 16.24 23.91
N GLN A 557 42.71 15.08 23.51
CA GLN A 557 43.00 13.97 24.42
C GLN A 557 44.12 14.33 25.41
N ILE A 558 45.17 15.00 24.94
CA ILE A 558 46.26 15.51 25.79
C ILE A 558 45.72 16.57 26.76
N ASN A 559 44.85 17.47 26.29
CA ASN A 559 44.21 18.49 27.12
C ASN A 559 43.39 17.87 28.26
N SER A 560 42.55 16.89 27.93
CA SER A 560 41.81 16.13 28.94
C SER A 560 42.73 15.44 29.95
N THR A 561 43.89 14.95 29.51
CA THR A 561 44.88 14.34 30.42
C THR A 561 45.48 15.38 31.36
N ILE A 562 45.80 16.58 30.87
CA ILE A 562 46.34 17.68 31.69
C ILE A 562 45.34 18.16 32.74
N GLU A 563 44.07 18.29 32.34
CA GLU A 563 42.99 18.75 33.23
C GLU A 563 42.63 17.71 34.31
N ASN A 564 42.62 16.41 33.96
CA ASN A 564 42.02 15.38 34.80
C ASN A 564 43.01 14.40 35.44
N CYS A 565 44.28 14.36 35.01
CA CYS A 565 45.25 13.34 35.45
C CYS A 565 46.60 13.94 35.87
N PRO A 566 46.71 14.60 37.05
CA PRO A 566 47.92 15.32 37.48
C PRO A 566 49.22 14.51 37.44
N LYS A 567 49.15 13.20 37.68
CA LYS A 567 50.30 12.28 37.66
C LYS A 567 50.93 12.12 36.26
N LEU A 568 50.16 12.38 35.20
CA LEU A 568 50.57 12.23 33.80
C LEU A 568 51.00 13.55 33.16
N ASN A 569 50.85 14.69 33.86
CA ASN A 569 51.08 16.03 33.29
C ASN A 569 52.51 16.21 32.78
N SER A 570 53.53 15.68 33.47
CA SER A 570 54.92 15.73 33.02
C SER A 570 55.11 15.02 31.67
N LYS A 571 54.50 13.84 31.52
CA LYS A 571 54.56 13.02 30.30
C LYS A 571 53.81 13.69 29.15
N ALA A 572 52.63 14.23 29.41
CA ALA A 572 51.85 15.00 28.45
C ALA A 572 52.60 16.25 27.93
N LEU A 573 53.22 17.01 28.82
CA LEU A 573 54.01 18.20 28.46
C LEU A 573 55.23 17.86 27.61
N ASN A 574 55.95 16.78 27.94
CA ASN A 574 57.10 16.34 27.13
C ASN A 574 56.71 16.02 25.69
N ILE A 575 55.57 15.35 25.48
CA ILE A 575 55.05 15.05 24.13
C ILE A 575 54.71 16.34 23.36
N LEU A 576 54.10 17.33 24.02
CA LEU A 576 53.80 18.63 23.40
C LEU A 576 55.06 19.41 23.05
N ILE A 577 56.10 19.35 23.89
CA ILE A 577 57.38 20.01 23.64
C ILE A 577 58.10 19.37 22.45
N GLU A 578 58.07 18.05 22.36
CA GLU A 578 58.69 17.30 21.26
C GLU A 578 57.91 17.42 19.93
N CYS A 579 56.69 17.93 19.96
CA CYS A 579 55.88 18.19 18.78
C CYS A 579 56.49 19.30 17.89
N SER A 580 56.52 19.06 16.58
CA SER A 580 57.02 20.01 15.59
C SER A 580 56.03 21.14 15.25
N ASN A 581 54.75 20.97 15.58
CA ASN A 581 53.64 21.76 15.06
C ASN A 581 53.11 22.80 16.07
N LYS A 582 54.03 23.50 16.74
CA LYS A 582 53.76 24.35 17.90
C LYS A 582 52.75 25.49 17.65
N LYS A 583 52.62 25.94 16.40
CA LYS A 583 51.62 26.96 16.01
C LYS A 583 50.18 26.46 16.05
N ASP A 584 49.95 25.16 15.91
CA ASP A 584 48.63 24.57 15.69
C ASP A 584 47.99 24.06 17.01
N ILE A 585 48.67 24.24 18.14
CA ILE A 585 48.13 23.89 19.46
C ILE A 585 46.90 24.77 19.74
N PRO A 586 45.73 24.16 20.06
CA PRO A 586 44.48 24.90 20.25
C PRO A 586 44.49 25.75 21.53
N ASP A 587 43.78 26.88 21.52
CA ASP A 587 43.73 27.83 22.64
C ASP A 587 43.20 27.19 23.93
N LYS A 588 42.32 26.20 23.80
CA LYS A 588 41.81 25.43 24.94
C LYS A 588 42.94 24.69 25.67
N LEU A 589 43.81 23.99 24.94
CA LEU A 589 44.96 23.29 25.50
C LEU A 589 45.98 24.26 26.10
N LEU A 590 46.20 25.39 25.43
CA LEU A 590 47.03 26.48 25.93
C LEU A 590 46.53 27.06 27.26
N ASN A 591 45.22 27.30 27.38
CA ASN A 591 44.61 27.77 28.62
C ASN A 591 44.82 26.77 29.76
N SER A 592 44.63 25.47 29.50
CA SER A 592 44.85 24.42 30.50
C SER A 592 46.32 24.31 30.91
N ILE A 593 47.27 24.57 30.00
CA ILE A 593 48.71 24.69 30.33
C ILE A 593 48.97 25.93 31.19
N GLY A 594 48.34 27.07 30.88
CA GLY A 594 48.46 28.31 31.66
C GLY A 594 47.91 28.17 33.08
N VAL A 595 46.75 27.53 33.23
CA VAL A 595 46.17 27.19 34.54
C VAL A 595 47.10 26.25 35.31
N LEU A 596 47.61 25.19 34.64
CA LEU A 596 48.55 24.25 35.27
C LEU A 596 49.83 24.95 35.74
N LEU A 597 50.36 25.91 34.97
CA LEU A 597 51.52 26.71 35.35
C LEU A 597 51.23 27.55 36.60
N ALA A 598 50.10 28.23 36.64
CA ALA A 598 49.70 29.07 37.77
C ALA A 598 49.39 28.26 39.05
N SER A 599 48.91 27.03 38.91
CA SER A 599 48.42 26.21 40.04
C SER A 599 49.39 25.13 40.53
N THR A 600 50.53 24.90 39.87
CA THR A 600 51.45 23.80 40.21
C THR A 600 52.53 24.20 41.22
N ASN A 601 52.76 23.35 42.23
CA ASN A 601 53.89 23.46 43.15
C ASN A 601 55.13 22.65 42.71
N SER A 602 55.05 21.96 41.57
CA SER A 602 56.14 21.12 41.05
C SER A 602 57.10 21.94 40.17
N LYS A 603 58.35 22.09 40.62
CA LYS A 603 59.41 22.78 39.86
C LYS A 603 59.63 22.19 38.47
N THR A 604 59.51 20.86 38.35
CA THR A 604 59.66 20.16 37.07
C THR A 604 58.53 20.52 36.11
N ILE A 605 57.27 20.46 36.55
CA ILE A 605 56.11 20.80 35.70
C ILE A 605 56.15 22.27 35.29
N ASN A 606 56.45 23.17 36.24
CA ASN A 606 56.59 24.61 35.98
C ASN A 606 57.65 24.86 34.89
N SER A 607 58.84 24.25 34.99
CA SER A 607 59.90 24.38 33.98
C SER A 607 59.49 23.86 32.59
N LEU A 608 58.70 22.78 32.51
CA LEU A 608 58.21 22.22 31.24
C LEU A 608 57.14 23.12 30.60
N CYS A 609 56.21 23.66 31.39
CA CYS A 609 55.21 24.62 30.90
C CYS A 609 55.88 25.88 30.35
N CYS A 610 56.82 26.48 31.10
CA CYS A 610 57.56 27.67 30.66
C CYS A 610 58.35 27.40 29.37
N ARG A 611 59.01 26.25 29.28
CA ARG A 611 59.72 25.82 28.07
C ARG A 611 58.78 25.67 26.87
N LEU A 612 57.64 25.01 27.04
CA LEU A 612 56.66 24.84 25.97
C LEU A 612 56.13 26.19 25.46
N ILE A 613 55.75 27.09 26.37
CA ILE A 613 55.27 28.44 26.04
C ILE A 613 56.33 29.25 25.30
N HIS A 614 57.58 29.18 25.74
CA HIS A 614 58.70 29.83 25.07
C HIS A 614 58.88 29.29 23.64
N GLU A 615 58.94 27.97 23.48
CA GLU A 615 59.10 27.34 22.17
C GLU A 615 57.90 27.62 21.23
N MET A 616 56.69 27.78 21.76
CA MET A 616 55.50 28.19 20.98
C MET A 616 55.58 29.65 20.51
N THR A 617 56.10 30.53 21.36
CA THR A 617 56.28 31.95 21.04
C THR A 617 57.38 32.12 20.00
N GLU A 618 58.50 31.39 20.12
CA GLU A 618 59.55 31.32 19.10
C GLU A 618 59.04 30.76 17.77
N ALA A 619 58.17 29.75 17.84
CA ALA A 619 57.49 29.25 16.66
C ALA A 619 56.56 30.31 16.04
N GLY A 620 56.21 31.41 16.71
CA GLY A 620 55.39 32.51 16.18
C GLY A 620 53.90 32.40 16.50
N ARG A 621 53.51 31.63 17.52
CA ARG A 621 52.15 31.63 18.07
C ARG A 621 51.93 32.90 18.89
N LYS A 622 50.82 33.61 18.67
CA LYS A 622 50.39 34.71 19.55
C LYS A 622 49.65 34.11 20.75
N LEU A 623 50.07 34.48 21.95
CA LEU A 623 49.37 34.15 23.20
C LEU A 623 48.16 35.10 23.36
N THR A 624 47.06 34.60 23.90
CA THR A 624 45.89 35.42 24.22
C THR A 624 46.12 36.22 25.52
N ASP A 625 45.40 37.32 25.70
CA ASP A 625 45.51 38.18 26.90
C ASP A 625 45.21 37.39 28.20
N ASP A 626 44.30 36.41 28.14
CA ASP A 626 44.00 35.51 29.25
C ASP A 626 45.21 34.65 29.65
N ILE A 627 45.94 34.11 28.68
CA ILE A 627 47.15 33.29 28.94
C ILE A 627 48.27 34.17 29.48
N ILE A 628 48.44 35.37 28.93
CA ILE A 628 49.43 36.35 29.41
C ILE A 628 49.14 36.69 30.87
N SER A 629 47.86 36.92 31.23
CA SER A 629 47.47 37.20 32.61
C SER A 629 47.78 36.06 33.59
N LEU A 630 47.70 34.79 33.15
CA LEU A 630 48.02 33.63 33.98
C LEU A 630 49.53 33.40 34.17
N ILE A 631 50.35 33.79 33.18
CA ILE A 631 51.81 33.65 33.23
C ILE A 631 52.45 34.73 34.10
N PHE A 632 51.95 35.97 34.06
CA PHE A 632 52.52 37.12 34.78
C PHE A 632 52.01 37.30 36.23
N VAL A 633 51.25 36.35 36.78
CA VAL A 633 50.77 36.39 38.19
C VAL A 633 51.79 35.77 39.17
N GLN A 634 52.92 35.22 38.70
CA GLN A 634 53.94 34.57 39.54
C GLN A 634 55.29 35.33 39.69
N ASP A 635 55.37 36.60 39.30
CA ASP A 635 56.50 37.47 39.69
C ASP A 635 56.25 38.20 41.02
#